data_AF-A0A1C6RAB5-F1
#
_entry.id   AF-A0A1C6RAB5-F1
#
_cell.length_a   1.000
_cell.length_b   1.000
_cell.length_c   1.000
_cell.angle_alpha   90.00
_cell.angle_beta   90.00
_cell.angle_gamma   90.00
#
_symmetry.space_group_name_H-M   'P 1'
#
loop_
_entity.id
_entity.type
_entity.pdbx_description
1 polymer ?
#
loop_
_entity_poly.entity_id
_entity_poly.type
_entity_poly.pdbx_seq_one_letter_code
_entity_poly.pdbx_strand_id
1 'polypeptide(L)'
;MNHDDQHGPSPVDLAAIDVEWPLIAAELDLLDAEISLLYAVDHGGPSPLDWRRVRRAEARVTRAAATGVRPPWHADGCVPHRLDVVGSTGCGYRCDIVRCNACGGEQVLHRTEDGCRAGLPRAA
;
A
#
# COMPACT_ATOMS: atom_id res chain seq x y z
N MET A 1 26.67 -23.47 -2.32
CA MET A 1 25.48 -22.60 -2.34
C MET A 1 25.97 -21.26 -2.85
N ASN A 2 25.66 -20.92 -4.09
CA ASN A 2 26.11 -19.66 -4.69
C ASN A 2 25.31 -18.52 -4.03
N HIS A 3 26.01 -17.64 -3.32
CA HIS A 3 25.45 -16.42 -2.73
C HIS A 3 25.44 -15.25 -3.74
N ASP A 4 25.59 -15.54 -5.04
CA ASP A 4 25.73 -14.55 -6.13
C ASP A 4 24.38 -14.04 -6.68
N ASP A 5 23.25 -14.44 -6.08
CA ASP A 5 21.92 -13.89 -6.41
C ASP A 5 21.57 -12.64 -5.57
N GLN A 6 22.52 -12.03 -4.86
CA GLN A 6 22.29 -10.84 -4.01
C GLN A 6 22.09 -9.56 -4.84
N HIS A 7 21.05 -9.51 -5.68
CA HIS A 7 20.44 -8.23 -6.02
C HIS A 7 19.58 -7.81 -4.83
N GLY A 8 20.18 -7.01 -3.93
CA GLY A 8 19.43 -6.39 -2.83
C GLY A 8 18.24 -5.55 -3.34
N PRO A 9 17.36 -5.11 -2.44
CA PRO A 9 16.20 -4.30 -2.81
C PRO A 9 16.63 -3.10 -3.66
N SER A 10 15.90 -2.83 -4.74
CA SER A 10 16.16 -1.66 -5.57
C SER A 10 15.83 -0.38 -4.80
N PRO A 11 16.34 0.78 -5.23
CA PRO A 11 15.98 2.06 -4.61
C PRO A 11 14.47 2.34 -4.59
N VAL A 12 13.73 1.81 -5.57
CA VAL A 12 12.26 1.92 -5.62
C VAL A 12 11.62 1.06 -4.54
N ASP A 13 12.12 -0.16 -4.34
CA ASP A 13 11.63 -1.06 -3.28
C ASP A 13 11.87 -0.46 -1.89
N LEU A 14 13.04 0.17 -1.69
CA LEU A 14 13.35 0.88 -0.44
C LEU A 14 12.46 2.11 -0.24
N ALA A 15 12.21 2.88 -1.30
CA ALA A 15 11.32 4.04 -1.22
C ALA A 15 9.87 3.65 -0.90
N ALA A 16 9.41 2.46 -1.33
CA ALA A 16 8.09 1.95 -0.97
C ALA A 16 7.98 1.69 0.54
N ILE A 17 9.03 1.16 1.17
CA ILE A 17 9.08 0.95 2.63
C ILE A 17 9.01 2.30 3.37
N ASP A 18 9.73 3.32 2.90
CA ASP A 18 9.73 4.65 3.50
C ASP A 18 8.32 5.31 3.46
N VAL A 19 7.51 4.98 2.44
CA VAL A 19 6.12 5.45 2.34
C VAL A 19 5.20 4.80 3.38
N GLU A 20 5.43 3.53 3.71
CA GLU A 20 4.64 2.78 4.69
C GLU A 20 5.04 3.09 6.13
N TRP A 21 6.31 3.46 6.34
CA TRP A 21 6.89 3.64 7.67
C TRP A 21 6.12 4.57 8.62
N PRO A 22 5.56 5.72 8.18
CA PRO A 22 4.79 6.59 9.06
C PRO A 22 3.52 5.93 9.62
N LEU A 23 2.87 5.06 8.85
CA LEU A 23 1.70 4.31 9.32
C LEU A 23 2.12 3.23 10.31
N ILE A 24 3.14 2.44 9.97
CA ILE A 24 3.70 1.40 10.84
C ILE A 24 4.13 2.00 12.19
N ALA A 25 4.82 3.14 12.18
CA ALA A 25 5.24 3.82 13.40
C ALA A 25 4.04 4.26 14.26
N ALA A 26 2.95 4.76 13.65
CA ALA A 26 1.74 5.13 14.37
C ALA A 26 1.00 3.92 14.95
N GLU A 27 1.02 2.77 14.26
CA GLU A 27 0.44 1.51 14.74
C GLU A 27 1.22 0.92 15.91
N LEU A 28 2.56 0.97 15.86
CA LEU A 28 3.42 0.57 16.97
C LEU A 28 3.19 1.43 18.21
N ASP A 29 3.06 2.75 18.02
CA ASP A 29 2.67 3.69 19.09
C ASP A 29 1.32 3.35 19.74
N LEU A 30 0.36 2.84 18.96
CA LEU A 30 -0.95 2.40 19.46
C LEU A 30 -0.80 1.11 20.25
N LEU A 31 -0.09 0.12 19.70
CA LEU A 31 0.19 -1.15 20.36
C LEU A 31 0.88 -0.93 21.72
N ASP A 32 1.88 -0.05 21.80
CA ASP A 32 2.55 0.29 23.06
C ASP A 32 1.59 0.90 24.10
N ALA A 33 0.65 1.74 23.65
CA ALA A 33 -0.35 2.33 24.51
C ALA A 33 -1.36 1.29 25.02
N GLU A 34 -1.76 0.34 24.17
CA GLU A 34 -2.64 -0.78 24.52
C GLU A 34 -1.96 -1.76 25.50
N ILE A 35 -0.70 -2.12 25.24
CA ILE A 35 0.11 -2.95 26.14
C ILE A 35 0.21 -2.28 27.53
N SER A 36 0.48 -0.97 27.58
CA SER A 36 0.50 -0.22 28.83
C SER A 36 -0.83 -0.29 29.58
N LEU A 37 -1.95 -0.25 28.83
CA LEU A 37 -3.30 -0.33 29.41
C LEU A 37 -3.61 -1.73 29.96
N LEU A 38 -3.13 -2.78 29.31
CA LEU A 38 -3.22 -4.15 29.81
C LEU A 38 -2.44 -4.32 31.12
N TYR A 39 -1.20 -3.85 31.18
CA TYR A 39 -0.40 -3.91 32.41
C TYR A 39 -1.01 -3.09 33.56
N ALA A 40 -1.73 -2.01 33.27
CA ALA A 40 -2.38 -1.22 34.30
C ALA A 40 -3.42 -2.03 35.09
N VAL A 41 -4.02 -3.08 34.51
CA VAL A 41 -4.98 -3.96 35.19
C VAL A 41 -4.35 -4.61 36.42
N ASP A 42 -3.09 -5.07 36.31
CA ASP A 42 -2.34 -5.68 37.41
C ASP A 42 -1.84 -4.65 38.45
N HIS A 43 -2.04 -3.35 38.18
CA HIS A 43 -1.53 -2.23 38.98
C HIS A 43 -2.62 -1.28 39.49
N GLY A 44 -3.84 -1.77 39.66
CA GLY A 44 -4.97 -0.98 40.19
C GLY A 44 -5.88 -0.36 39.13
N GLY A 45 -5.68 -0.74 37.86
CA GLY A 45 -6.51 -0.37 36.73
C GLY A 45 -5.99 0.80 35.89
N PRO A 46 -6.48 0.96 34.64
CA PRO A 46 -6.08 2.06 33.77
C PRO A 46 -6.43 3.43 34.34
N SER A 47 -5.44 4.34 34.34
CA SER A 47 -5.63 5.72 34.74
C SER A 47 -6.28 6.57 33.63
N PRO A 48 -6.81 7.76 33.96
CA PRO A 48 -7.26 8.71 32.94
C PRO A 48 -6.17 9.15 31.94
N LEU A 49 -4.89 9.03 32.29
CA LEU A 49 -3.79 9.33 31.38
C LEU A 49 -3.58 8.22 30.36
N ASP A 50 -3.76 6.95 30.74
CA ASP A 50 -3.63 5.80 29.84
C ASP A 50 -4.67 5.87 28.72
N TRP A 51 -5.92 6.17 29.08
CA TRP A 51 -6.98 6.41 28.12
C TRP A 51 -6.70 7.58 27.17
N ARG A 52 -5.99 8.62 27.63
CA ARG A 52 -5.56 9.73 26.75
C ARG A 52 -4.42 9.32 25.83
N ARG A 53 -3.54 8.41 26.25
CA ARG A 53 -2.46 7.89 25.41
C ARG A 53 -3.04 7.08 24.25
N VAL A 54 -3.95 6.15 24.54
CA VAL A 54 -4.64 5.34 23.52
C VAL A 54 -5.34 6.23 22.49
N ARG A 55 -6.24 7.14 22.93
CA ARG A 55 -6.94 8.04 22.00
C ARG A 55 -6.02 8.89 21.13
N ARG A 56 -4.87 9.31 21.66
CA ARG A 56 -3.89 10.08 20.88
C ARG A 56 -3.17 9.20 19.85
N ALA A 57 -2.88 7.95 20.19
CA ALA A 57 -2.25 7.00 19.30
C ALA A 57 -3.23 6.58 18.19
N GLU A 58 -4.48 6.26 18.50
CA GLU A 58 -5.55 6.02 17.52
C GLU A 58 -5.67 7.20 16.55
N ALA A 59 -5.71 8.44 17.05
CA ALA A 59 -5.76 9.62 16.21
C ALA A 59 -4.51 9.80 15.33
N ARG A 60 -3.33 9.33 15.78
CA ARG A 60 -2.11 9.30 14.93
C ARG A 60 -2.26 8.28 13.81
N VAL A 61 -2.76 7.08 14.11
CA VAL A 61 -3.05 6.05 13.10
C VAL A 61 -4.02 6.58 12.06
N THR A 62 -5.16 7.17 12.46
CA THR A 62 -6.13 7.72 11.50
C THR A 62 -5.51 8.78 10.58
N ARG A 63 -4.67 9.67 11.10
CA ARG A 63 -3.99 10.70 10.30
C ARG A 63 -2.94 10.10 9.36
N ALA A 64 -2.16 9.14 9.82
CA ALA A 64 -1.17 8.45 9.00
C ALA A 64 -1.86 7.63 7.89
N ALA A 65 -2.94 6.93 8.21
CA ALA A 65 -3.73 6.15 7.26
C ALA A 65 -4.41 7.05 6.20
N ALA A 66 -4.92 8.22 6.61
CA ALA A 66 -5.49 9.21 5.68
C ALA A 66 -4.44 9.80 4.72
N THR A 67 -3.16 9.77 5.11
CA THR A 67 -2.04 10.23 4.30
C THR A 67 -1.50 9.11 3.40
N GLY A 68 -1.55 7.85 3.87
CA GLY A 68 -0.84 6.71 3.30
C GLY A 68 -1.66 5.58 2.68
N VAL A 69 -3.00 5.60 2.68
CA VAL A 69 -3.81 4.44 2.22
C VAL A 69 -4.83 4.82 1.13
N ARG A 70 -4.37 5.49 0.08
CA ARG A 70 -4.91 5.19 -1.25
C ARG A 70 -3.86 4.31 -1.94
N PRO A 71 -4.17 3.05 -2.27
CA PRO A 71 -3.30 2.28 -3.14
C PRO A 71 -3.07 3.10 -4.42
N PRO A 72 -1.82 3.19 -4.92
CA PRO A 72 -1.58 3.82 -6.22
C PRO A 72 -2.31 3.11 -7.37
N TRP A 73 -2.85 1.91 -7.14
CA TRP A 73 -3.74 1.20 -8.07
C TRP A 73 -5.21 1.33 -7.62
N HIS A 74 -5.77 2.53 -7.57
CA HIS A 74 -7.23 2.63 -7.58
C HIS A 74 -7.76 2.10 -8.93
N ALA A 75 -8.97 1.53 -8.93
CA ALA A 75 -9.65 0.95 -10.09
C ALA A 75 -9.79 1.89 -11.31
N ASP A 76 -9.51 3.18 -11.15
CA ASP A 76 -9.55 4.21 -12.19
C ASP A 76 -8.15 4.59 -12.74
N GLY A 77 -7.11 3.86 -12.36
CA GLY A 77 -5.74 4.06 -12.85
C GLY A 77 -5.01 5.26 -12.25
N CYS A 78 -3.70 5.30 -12.47
CA CYS A 78 -2.78 6.36 -12.04
C CYS A 78 -2.95 7.64 -12.87
N VAL A 79 -4.11 8.31 -12.83
CA VAL A 79 -4.24 9.65 -13.43
C VAL A 79 -3.71 10.67 -12.41
N PRO A 80 -2.54 11.32 -12.64
CA PRO A 80 -2.09 11.84 -13.94
C PRO A 80 -0.67 11.41 -14.37
N HIS A 81 -0.13 10.31 -13.87
CA HIS A 81 1.26 9.94 -14.10
C HIS A 81 1.50 9.33 -15.50
N ARG A 82 2.72 9.50 -16.03
CA ARG A 82 3.14 8.88 -17.29
C ARG A 82 3.22 7.36 -17.13
N LEU A 83 2.56 6.66 -18.04
CA LEU A 83 2.56 5.20 -18.15
C LEU A 83 3.43 4.77 -19.33
N ASP A 84 4.31 3.80 -19.12
CA ASP A 84 5.12 3.18 -20.17
C ASP A 84 4.70 1.73 -20.39
N VAL A 85 4.67 1.27 -21.64
CA VAL A 85 4.40 -0.14 -21.98
C VAL A 85 5.64 -0.96 -21.62
N VAL A 86 5.48 -1.88 -20.67
CA VAL A 86 6.57 -2.75 -20.20
C VAL A 86 6.45 -4.18 -20.71
N GLY A 87 5.30 -4.55 -21.28
CA GLY A 87 5.10 -5.87 -21.85
C GLY A 87 3.71 -6.06 -22.43
N SER A 88 3.40 -7.31 -22.77
CA SER A 88 2.05 -7.72 -23.17
C SER A 88 1.63 -8.96 -22.38
N THR A 89 0.33 -9.16 -22.22
CA THR A 89 -0.21 -10.23 -21.36
C THR A 89 -0.12 -11.64 -21.96
N GLY A 90 0.29 -11.78 -23.22
CA GLY A 90 0.31 -13.06 -23.93
C GLY A 90 -1.08 -13.63 -24.26
N CYS A 91 -2.17 -12.89 -24.01
CA CYS A 91 -3.55 -13.39 -24.19
C CYS A 91 -4.01 -13.53 -25.66
N GLY A 92 -3.12 -13.36 -26.64
CA GLY A 92 -3.43 -13.39 -28.07
C GLY A 92 -4.07 -12.10 -28.62
N TYR A 93 -4.58 -11.22 -27.76
CA TYR A 93 -5.29 -9.98 -28.13
C TYR A 93 -4.48 -8.70 -27.86
N ARG A 94 -3.14 -8.80 -27.87
CA ARG A 94 -2.18 -7.69 -27.72
C ARG A 94 -2.55 -6.66 -26.63
N CYS A 95 -3.01 -7.16 -25.47
CA CYS A 95 -3.25 -6.30 -24.32
C CYS A 95 -1.91 -5.90 -23.69
N ASP A 96 -1.73 -4.60 -23.48
CA ASP A 96 -0.47 -4.01 -23.04
C ASP A 96 -0.42 -4.01 -21.50
N ILE A 97 0.71 -4.43 -20.93
CA ILE A 97 1.03 -4.20 -19.52
C ILE A 97 1.72 -2.85 -19.46
N VAL A 98 1.15 -1.91 -18.73
CA VAL A 98 1.72 -0.58 -18.54
C VAL A 98 2.15 -0.37 -17.11
N ARG A 99 3.30 0.27 -16.93
CA ARG A 99 3.86 0.62 -15.62
C ARG A 99 3.93 2.14 -15.49
N CYS A 100 3.54 2.63 -14.33
CA CYS A 100 3.73 4.03 -13.96
C CYS A 100 5.19 4.31 -13.59
N ASN A 101 5.79 5.31 -14.23
CA ASN A 101 7.18 5.69 -13.92
C ASN A 101 7.36 6.38 -12.56
N ALA A 102 6.28 6.93 -12.00
CA ALA A 102 6.33 7.69 -10.75
C ALA A 102 6.09 6.81 -9.51
N CYS A 103 5.20 5.82 -9.60
CA CYS A 103 4.84 4.97 -8.45
C CYS A 103 5.12 3.47 -8.67
N GLY A 104 5.62 3.07 -9.84
CA GLY A 104 5.92 1.67 -10.15
C GLY A 104 4.70 0.76 -10.34
N GLY A 105 3.47 1.27 -10.14
CA GLY A 105 2.24 0.50 -10.29
C GLY A 105 2.06 -0.03 -11.71
N GLU A 106 1.71 -1.31 -11.83
CA GLU A 106 1.40 -1.97 -13.11
C GLU A 106 -0.11 -2.17 -13.28
N GLN A 107 -0.59 -1.97 -14.50
CA GLN A 107 -1.96 -2.26 -14.89
C GLN A 107 -2.01 -2.85 -16.31
N VAL A 108 -3.08 -3.58 -16.62
CA VAL A 108 -3.30 -4.11 -17.96
C VAL A 108 -4.28 -3.20 -18.71
N LEU A 109 -3.86 -2.71 -19.88
CA LEU A 109 -4.74 -2.06 -20.84
C LEU A 109 -5.30 -3.10 -21.79
N HIS A 110 -6.56 -3.47 -21.57
CA HIS A 110 -7.26 -4.42 -22.44
C HIS A 110 -7.71 -3.76 -23.74
N ARG A 111 -7.38 -4.37 -24.88
CA ARG A 111 -7.85 -3.94 -26.22
C ARG A 111 -9.12 -4.68 -26.61
N THR A 112 -10.26 -4.02 -26.51
CA THR A 112 -11.54 -4.55 -26.98
C THR A 112 -11.59 -4.66 -28.50
N GLU A 113 -10.89 -3.76 -29.21
CA GLU A 113 -10.76 -3.77 -30.68
C GLU A 113 -10.13 -5.05 -31.22
N ASP A 114 -9.21 -5.66 -30.46
CA ASP A 114 -8.59 -6.94 -30.80
C ASP A 114 -9.43 -8.16 -30.35
N GLY A 115 -10.58 -7.94 -29.71
CA GLY A 115 -11.50 -9.00 -29.25
C GLY A 115 -11.31 -9.43 -27.80
N CYS A 116 -10.51 -8.69 -27.01
CA CYS A 116 -10.32 -9.03 -25.59
C CYS A 116 -11.59 -8.75 -24.77
N ARG A 117 -12.24 -9.82 -24.28
CA ARG A 117 -13.46 -9.71 -23.44
C ARG A 117 -13.21 -9.06 -22.08
N ALA A 118 -11.98 -9.08 -21.56
CA ALA A 118 -11.64 -8.46 -20.29
C ALA A 118 -11.69 -6.93 -20.33
N GLY A 119 -11.62 -6.32 -21.51
CA GLY A 119 -11.80 -4.87 -21.69
C GLY A 119 -13.25 -4.43 -21.85
N LEU A 120 -14.21 -5.35 -21.93
CA LEU A 120 -15.61 -4.99 -22.04
C LEU A 120 -16.13 -4.56 -20.67
N PRO A 121 -16.93 -3.47 -20.60
CA PRO A 121 -17.59 -3.11 -19.36
C PRO A 121 -18.46 -4.28 -18.90
N ARG A 122 -18.31 -4.68 -17.62
CA ARG A 122 -19.18 -5.70 -17.03
C ARG A 122 -20.61 -5.16 -17.06
N ALA A 123 -21.53 -5.93 -17.66
CA ALA A 123 -22.95 -5.61 -17.57
C ALA A 123 -23.36 -5.60 -16.09
N ALA A 124 -24.06 -4.53 -15.68
CA ALA A 124 -24.51 -4.28 -14.32
C ALA A 124 -25.59 -5.28 -13.87
#